data_AF-A0A7W3TH11-F1
#
_entry.id   AF-A0A7W3TH11-F1
#
_cell.length_a   1.000
_cell.length_b   1.000
_cell.length_c   1.000
_cell.angle_alpha   90.00
_cell.angle_beta   90.00
_cell.angle_gamma   90.00
#
_symmetry.space_group_name_H-M   'P 1'
#
loop_
_entity.id
_entity.type
_entity.pdbx_description
1 polymer ?
#
loop_
_entity_poly.entity_id
_entity_poly.type
_entity_poly.pdbx_seq_one_letter_code
_entity_poly.pdbx_strand_id
1 'polypeptide(L)'
;MIKPALLRGWDDRETVRYGVTPPHAVVLRPVDGPTESFLSLLDGTRGMTTLRRAAGRLGLRPDAADRLTARLAALGLVEDAVAERRAAAEVSEQLRPDLATLSLLCREPGGARGRLVARRAARVRVTG
;
A
#
# COMPACT_ATOMS: atom_id res chain seq x y z
N MET A 1 1.70 -1.29 5.76
CA MET A 1 2.46 -0.17 5.15
C MET A 1 1.67 0.36 3.97
N ILE A 2 1.84 1.61 3.56
CA ILE A 2 1.36 2.02 2.24
C ILE A 2 2.20 1.28 1.19
N LYS A 3 1.54 0.82 0.11
CA LYS A 3 2.22 0.09 -0.98
C LYS A 3 3.37 0.93 -1.52
N PRO A 4 4.60 0.41 -1.55
CA PRO A 4 5.77 1.19 -1.96
C PRO A 4 5.74 1.54 -3.45
N ALA A 5 5.02 0.76 -4.26
CA ALA A 5 4.82 1.02 -5.67
C ALA A 5 3.87 2.21 -5.97
N LEU A 6 3.15 2.72 -4.96
CA LEU A 6 2.30 3.90 -5.10
C LEU A 6 3.12 5.16 -4.86
N LEU A 7 3.29 5.97 -5.91
CA LEU A 7 3.84 7.31 -5.76
C LEU A 7 2.84 8.21 -5.04
N ARG A 8 3.32 8.93 -4.03
CA ARG A 8 2.54 9.93 -3.30
C ARG A 8 2.76 11.31 -3.93
N GLY A 9 1.68 12.02 -4.20
CA GLY A 9 1.69 13.41 -4.68
C GLY A 9 0.65 14.26 -3.96
N TRP A 10 0.79 15.58 -4.07
CA TRP A 10 -0.18 16.54 -3.56
C TRP A 10 -0.82 17.27 -4.73
N ASP A 11 -2.14 17.28 -4.75
CA ASP A 11 -2.90 18.06 -5.74
C ASP A 11 -3.12 19.50 -5.23
N ASP A 12 -3.32 19.65 -3.91
CA ASP A 12 -3.42 20.92 -3.20
C ASP A 12 -2.98 20.75 -1.73
N ARG A 13 -3.27 21.71 -0.83
CA ARG A 13 -2.85 21.68 0.58
C ARG A 13 -3.51 20.58 1.42
N GLU A 14 -4.68 20.08 1.02
CA GLU A 14 -5.47 19.11 1.79
C GLU A 14 -5.81 17.86 0.97
N THR A 15 -5.33 17.77 -0.28
CA THR A 15 -5.62 16.67 -1.19
C THR A 15 -4.34 15.92 -1.54
N VAL A 16 -4.22 14.69 -1.01
CA VAL A 16 -3.13 13.77 -1.32
C VAL A 16 -3.58 12.71 -2.33
N ARG A 17 -2.73 12.42 -3.31
CA ARG A 17 -2.90 11.38 -4.31
C ARG A 17 -1.90 10.26 -4.09
N TYR A 18 -2.37 9.03 -4.20
CA TYR A 18 -1.54 7.83 -4.29
C TYR A 18 -1.73 7.18 -5.66
N GLY A 19 -0.66 7.09 -6.45
CA GLY A 19 -0.68 6.60 -7.83
C GLY A 19 -0.57 7.73 -8.85
N VAL A 20 -0.04 7.40 -10.03
CA VAL A 20 0.24 8.38 -11.11
C VAL A 20 -0.88 8.43 -12.14
N THR A 21 -1.44 7.27 -12.51
CA THR A 21 -2.44 7.16 -13.58
C THR A 21 -3.86 7.17 -12.99
N PRO A 22 -4.80 7.95 -13.54
CA PRO A 22 -6.14 8.11 -12.96
C PRO A 22 -6.91 6.81 -12.66
N PRO A 23 -6.87 5.77 -13.53
CA PRO A 23 -7.56 4.50 -13.25
C PRO A 23 -7.03 3.74 -12.03
N HIS A 24 -5.81 4.06 -11.59
CA HIS A 24 -5.08 3.38 -10.52
C HIS A 24 -4.65 4.32 -9.40
N ALA A 25 -5.14 5.57 -9.42
CA ALA A 25 -4.86 6.54 -8.39
C ALA A 25 -6.00 6.62 -7.38
N VAL A 26 -5.66 6.76 -6.11
CA VAL A 26 -6.61 7.07 -5.04
C VAL A 26 -6.32 8.45 -4.50
N VAL A 27 -7.37 9.27 -4.42
CA VAL A 27 -7.30 10.64 -3.89
C VAL A 27 -7.96 10.66 -2.52
N LEU A 28 -7.24 11.13 -1.51
CA LEU A 28 -7.76 11.35 -0.16
C LEU A 28 -7.90 12.85 0.07
N ARG A 29 -9.10 13.26 0.50
CA ARG A 29 -9.43 14.65 0.86
C ARG A 29 -10.60 14.71 1.84
N PRO A 30 -10.63 15.69 2.76
CA PRO A 30 -9.49 16.52 3.16
C PRO A 30 -8.48 15.70 3.99
N VAL A 31 -7.21 16.09 3.96
CA VAL A 31 -6.12 15.54 4.78
C VAL A 31 -5.45 16.69 5.53
N ASP A 32 -5.66 16.74 6.84
CA ASP A 32 -5.03 17.70 7.73
C ASP A 32 -3.60 17.28 8.13
N GLY A 33 -2.85 18.19 8.74
CA GLY A 33 -1.46 17.95 9.15
C GLY A 33 -1.26 16.73 10.08
N PRO A 34 -2.11 16.52 11.10
CA PRO A 34 -2.07 15.31 11.93
C PRO A 34 -2.29 14.01 11.14
N THR A 35 -3.29 13.97 10.25
CA THR A 35 -3.54 12.80 9.40
C THR A 35 -2.38 12.56 8.46
N GLU A 36 -1.84 13.62 7.88
CA GLU A 36 -0.68 13.55 7.01
C GLU A 36 0.54 12.95 7.71
N SER A 37 0.85 13.47 8.90
CA SER A 37 1.94 12.97 9.73
C SER A 37 1.75 11.49 10.05
N PHE A 38 0.50 11.07 10.32
CA PHE A 38 0.17 9.67 10.55
C PHE A 38 0.35 8.80 9.30
N LEU A 39 -0.07 9.26 8.12
CA LEU A 39 0.12 8.54 6.85
C LEU A 39 1.60 8.25 6.57
N SER A 40 2.48 9.20 6.91
CA SER A 40 3.94 9.03 6.78
C SER A 40 4.53 7.98 7.72
N LEU A 41 3.82 7.59 8.80
CA LEU A 41 4.25 6.52 9.71
C LEU A 41 3.90 5.12 9.21
N LEU A 42 3.08 5.00 8.16
CA LEU A 42 2.68 3.73 7.55
C LEU A 42 3.76 3.20 6.58
N ASP A 43 5.02 3.28 6.97
CA ASP A 43 6.20 2.84 6.19
C ASP A 43 6.49 1.33 6.30
N GLY A 44 5.79 0.61 7.19
CA GLY A 44 5.98 -0.84 7.40
C GLY A 44 7.00 -1.22 8.46
N THR A 45 7.50 -0.24 9.21
CA THR A 45 8.40 -0.44 10.37
C THR A 45 7.64 -0.55 11.70
N ARG A 46 6.37 -0.12 11.73
CA ARG A 46 5.55 -0.03 12.95
C ARG A 46 4.34 -0.95 12.87
N GLY A 47 4.08 -1.70 13.96
CA GLY A 47 2.83 -2.43 14.17
C GLY A 47 1.69 -1.54 14.69
N MET A 48 0.47 -2.07 14.66
CA MET A 48 -0.75 -1.30 14.98
C MET A 48 -0.74 -0.69 16.39
N THR A 49 -0.24 -1.40 17.40
CA THR A 49 -0.12 -0.88 18.77
C THR A 49 0.76 0.37 18.87
N THR A 50 1.83 0.44 18.07
CA THR A 50 2.71 1.62 18.01
C THR A 50 2.07 2.75 17.20
N LEU A 51 1.37 2.42 16.12
CA LEU A 51 0.63 3.39 15.32
C LEU A 51 -0.49 4.07 16.11
N ARG A 52 -1.28 3.34 16.90
CA ARG A 52 -2.31 3.91 17.79
C ARG A 52 -1.75 4.93 18.78
N ARG A 53 -0.63 4.58 19.44
CA ARG A 53 0.06 5.49 20.37
C ARG A 53 0.60 6.72 19.66
N ALA A 54 1.15 6.56 18.46
CA ALA A 54 1.63 7.68 17.66
C ALA A 54 0.49 8.60 17.20
N ALA A 55 -0.64 8.04 16.78
CA ALA A 55 -1.84 8.81 16.42
C ALA A 55 -2.33 9.69 17.57
N GLY A 56 -2.38 9.15 18.80
CA GLY A 56 -2.72 9.94 19.98
C GLY A 56 -1.76 11.10 20.25
N ARG A 57 -0.45 10.89 20.05
CA ARG A 57 0.56 11.96 20.16
C ARG A 57 0.44 13.03 19.07
N LEU A 58 -0.11 12.67 17.92
CA LEU A 58 -0.41 13.60 16.82
C LEU A 58 -1.74 14.35 17.02
N GLY A 59 -2.49 14.07 18.10
CA GLY A 59 -3.79 14.69 18.36
C GLY A 59 -4.96 14.08 17.58
N LEU A 60 -4.76 12.90 16.95
CA LEU A 60 -5.84 12.20 16.28
C LEU A 60 -6.79 11.56 17.30
N ARG A 61 -8.04 11.35 16.87
CA ARG A 61 -9.06 10.67 17.68
C ARG A 61 -8.59 9.26 18.07
N PRO A 62 -9.03 8.71 19.23
CA PRO A 62 -8.58 7.41 19.71
C PRO A 62 -8.75 6.25 18.73
N ASP A 63 -9.78 6.31 17.88
CA ASP A 63 -10.13 5.30 16.88
C ASP A 63 -9.60 5.63 15.46
N ALA A 64 -8.95 6.79 15.28
CA ALA A 64 -8.51 7.27 13.98
C ALA A 64 -7.50 6.33 13.32
N ALA A 65 -6.54 5.80 14.08
CA ALA A 65 -5.52 4.90 13.54
C ALA A 65 -6.14 3.64 12.91
N ASP A 66 -7.08 3.01 13.61
CA ASP A 66 -7.77 1.81 13.14
C ASP A 66 -8.70 2.13 11.97
N ARG A 67 -9.50 3.20 12.06
CA ARG A 67 -10.41 3.63 10.99
C ARG A 67 -9.66 4.01 9.71
N LEU A 68 -8.60 4.81 9.82
CA LEU A 68 -7.80 5.22 8.67
C LEU A 68 -7.13 4.01 8.04
N THR A 69 -6.51 3.14 8.83
CA THR A 69 -5.84 1.95 8.26
C THR A 69 -6.85 1.01 7.60
N ALA A 70 -8.02 0.79 8.20
CA ALA A 70 -9.08 -0.02 7.60
C ALA A 70 -9.59 0.60 6.30
N ARG A 71 -9.78 1.93 6.24
CA ARG A 71 -10.20 2.64 5.03
C ARG A 71 -9.14 2.54 3.93
N LEU A 72 -7.87 2.73 4.26
CA LEU A 72 -6.76 2.57 3.30
C LEU A 72 -6.68 1.13 2.80
N ALA A 73 -6.93 0.13 3.66
CA ALA A 73 -7.00 -1.28 3.27
C ALA A 73 -8.16 -1.57 2.32
N ALA A 74 -9.35 -1.04 2.60
CA ALA A 74 -10.50 -1.17 1.71
C ALA A 74 -10.26 -0.52 0.32
N LEU A 75 -9.45 0.54 0.28
CA LEU A 75 -9.01 1.20 -0.95
C LEU A 75 -7.82 0.49 -1.64
N GLY A 76 -7.28 -0.59 -1.05
CA GLY A 76 -6.14 -1.33 -1.58
C GLY A 76 -4.82 -0.54 -1.53
N LEU A 77 -4.70 0.45 -0.64
CA LEU A 77 -3.51 1.29 -0.51
C LEU A 77 -2.45 0.70 0.42
N VAL A 78 -2.83 -0.25 1.28
CA VAL A 78 -1.90 -0.85 2.23
C VAL A 78 -1.47 -2.25 1.81
N GLU A 79 -0.29 -2.61 2.28
CA GLU A 79 0.33 -3.91 2.14
C GLU A 79 0.78 -4.44 3.51
N ASP A 80 0.80 -5.76 3.66
CA ASP A 80 1.46 -6.40 4.80
C ASP A 80 2.98 -6.30 4.61
N ALA A 81 3.63 -5.55 5.52
CA ALA A 81 5.05 -5.25 5.40
C ALA A 81 5.94 -6.48 5.56
N VAL A 82 5.50 -7.51 6.30
CA VAL A 82 6.23 -8.77 6.45
C VAL A 82 6.09 -9.62 5.20
N ALA A 83 4.88 -9.73 4.66
CA ALA A 83 4.61 -10.45 3.41
C ALA A 83 5.36 -9.82 2.24
N GLU A 84 5.37 -8.48 2.12
CA GLU A 84 6.07 -7.74 1.08
C GLU A 84 7.58 -8.01 1.11
N ARG A 85 8.20 -7.89 2.29
CA ARG A 85 9.64 -8.16 2.45
C ARG A 85 10.01 -9.60 2.11
N ARG A 86 9.18 -10.57 2.52
CA ARG A 86 9.37 -11.99 2.17
C ARG A 86 9.26 -12.20 0.66
N ALA A 87 8.22 -11.64 0.04
CA ALA A 87 8.02 -11.73 -1.41
C ALA A 87 9.20 -11.10 -2.17
N ALA A 88 9.67 -9.92 -1.77
CA ALA A 88 10.80 -9.25 -2.39
C ALA A 88 12.13 -10.01 -2.23
N ALA A 89 12.30 -10.78 -1.16
CA ALA A 89 13.49 -11.63 -0.94
C ALA A 89 13.45 -12.94 -1.75
N GLU A 90 12.26 -13.47 -2.03
CA GLU A 90 12.06 -14.73 -2.79
C GLU A 90 12.06 -14.52 -4.31
N VAL A 91 11.92 -13.28 -4.78
CA VAL A 91 11.78 -12.92 -6.19
C VAL A 91 13.07 -12.32 -6.71
N SER A 92 13.51 -12.73 -7.90
CA SER A 92 14.72 -12.19 -8.52
C SER A 92 14.55 -10.70 -8.85
N GLU A 93 15.65 -9.95 -8.91
CA GLU A 93 15.65 -8.50 -9.21
C GLU A 93 14.83 -8.16 -10.47
N GLN A 94 14.94 -8.97 -11.52
CA GLN A 94 14.24 -8.77 -12.79
C GLN A 94 12.72 -8.84 -12.65
N LEU A 95 12.21 -9.55 -11.64
CA LEU A 95 10.78 -9.75 -11.40
C LEU A 95 10.23 -8.79 -10.32
N ARG A 96 11.05 -7.93 -9.71
CA ARG A 96 10.57 -6.92 -8.75
C ARG A 96 9.56 -5.95 -9.37
N PRO A 97 9.73 -5.43 -10.60
CA PRO A 97 8.72 -4.57 -11.23
C PRO A 97 7.38 -5.30 -11.46
N ASP A 98 7.43 -6.59 -11.81
CA ASP A 98 6.22 -7.42 -11.94
C ASP A 98 5.52 -7.61 -10.60
N LEU A 99 6.27 -7.90 -9.53
CA LEU A 99 5.72 -8.03 -8.18
C LEU A 99 5.05 -6.72 -7.73
N ALA A 100 5.72 -5.58 -7.94
CA ALA A 100 5.18 -4.26 -7.64
C ALA A 100 3.87 -3.99 -8.40
N THR A 101 3.85 -4.28 -9.70
CA THR A 101 2.64 -4.15 -10.53
C THR A 101 1.51 -5.02 -10.02
N LEU A 102 1.79 -6.28 -9.66
CA LEU A 102 0.78 -7.19 -9.12
C LEU A 102 0.26 -6.72 -7.76
N SER A 103 1.09 -6.13 -6.90
CA SER A 103 0.62 -5.50 -5.65
C SER A 103 -0.35 -4.35 -5.93
N LEU A 104 -0.13 -3.54 -6.96
CA LEU A 104 -1.07 -2.48 -7.35
C LEU A 104 -2.41 -3.02 -7.86
N LEU A 105 -2.40 -4.14 -8.58
CA LEU A 105 -3.60 -4.77 -9.13
C LEU A 105 -4.37 -5.63 -8.11
N CYS A 106 -3.72 -6.08 -7.03
CA CYS A 106 -4.35 -6.82 -5.94
C CYS A 106 -4.89 -5.85 -4.88
N ARG A 107 -6.19 -5.90 -4.59
CA ARG A 107 -6.71 -5.15 -3.44
C ARG A 107 -6.37 -5.83 -2.12
N GLU A 108 -6.27 -7.16 -2.11
CA GLU A 108 -5.91 -7.93 -0.93
C GLU A 108 -4.43 -7.77 -0.58
N PRO A 109 -4.08 -7.35 0.65
CA PRO A 109 -2.71 -7.37 1.12
C PRO A 109 -2.10 -8.78 1.05
N GLY A 110 -0.89 -8.90 0.54
CA GLY A 110 -0.11 -10.13 0.41
C GLY A 110 -0.44 -10.93 -0.86
N GLY A 111 -1.43 -10.51 -1.65
CA GLY A 111 -1.90 -11.26 -2.83
C GLY A 111 -0.90 -11.29 -3.99
N ALA A 112 0.00 -10.30 -4.09
CA ALA A 112 0.90 -10.12 -5.21
C ALA A 112 1.83 -11.33 -5.45
N ARG A 113 2.43 -11.86 -4.38
CA ARG A 113 3.35 -13.00 -4.44
C ARG A 113 2.66 -14.24 -5.00
N GLY A 114 1.46 -14.56 -4.49
CA GLY A 114 0.68 -15.71 -4.93
C GLY A 114 0.37 -15.64 -6.42
N ARG A 115 -0.04 -14.45 -6.90
CA ARG A 115 -0.29 -14.23 -8.34
C ARG A 115 0.97 -14.34 -9.18
N LEU A 116 2.11 -13.83 -8.70
CA LEU A 116 3.38 -13.94 -9.42
C LEU A 116 3.80 -15.41 -9.56
N VAL A 117 3.69 -16.19 -8.49
CA VAL A 117 3.97 -17.63 -8.50
C VAL A 117 3.04 -18.35 -9.46
N ALA A 118 1.73 -18.08 -9.41
CA ALA A 118 0.75 -18.66 -10.33
C ALA A 118 1.07 -18.32 -11.79
N ARG A 119 1.44 -17.07 -12.09
CA ARG A 119 1.83 -16.64 -13.44
C ARG A 119 3.07 -17.41 -13.94
N ARG A 120 4.06 -17.63 -13.09
CA ARG A 120 5.28 -18.40 -13.45
C ARG A 120 5.00 -19.89 -13.68
N ALA A 121 4.02 -20.45 -12.97
CA ALA A 121 3.59 -21.83 -13.15
C ALA A 121 2.72 -22.02 -14.41
N ALA A 122 2.06 -20.95 -14.89
CA ALA A 122 1.21 -21.01 -16.06
C ALA A 122 1.97 -21.41 -17.34
N ARG A 123 1.25 -22.00 -18.30
CA ARG A 123 1.73 -22.36 -19.64
C ARG A 123 0.72 -21.85 -20.65
N VAL A 124 1.22 -21.32 -21.76
CA VAL A 124 0.40 -20.81 -22.85
C VAL A 124 0.77 -21.57 -24.12
N ARG A 125 -0.23 -22.06 -24.86
CA ARG A 125 -0.04 -22.62 -26.20
C ARG A 125 -0.31 -21.50 -27.21
N VAL A 126 0.66 -21.25 -28.09
CA VAL A 126 0.53 -20.30 -29.20
C VAL A 126 0.40 -21.10 -30.49
N THR A 127 -0.72 -20.93 -31.19
CA THR A 127 -0.95 -21.48 -32.53
C THR A 127 -0.90 -20.33 -33.52
N GLY A 128 0.03 -20.40 -34.47
CA GLY A 128 0.17 -19.44 -35.56
C GLY A 128 -0.86 -19.64 -36.65
#